data_AF-A0A965BRL6-F1
#
_entry.id   AF-A0A965BRL6-F1
#
_cell.length_a   1.000
_cell.length_b   1.000
_cell.length_c   1.000
_cell.angle_alpha   90.00
_cell.angle_beta   90.00
_cell.angle_gamma   90.00
#
_symmetry.space_group_name_H-M   'P 1'
#
loop_
_entity.id
_entity.type
_entity.pdbx_description
1 polymer ?
#
loop_
_entity_poly.entity_id
_entity_poly.type
_entity_poly.pdbx_seq_one_letter_code
_entity_poly.pdbx_strand_id
1 'polypeptide(L)'
;MQEATEQRLQQKMLPIQQAWNTAEPEELLHRALFAALGAPNWSAPFAELSQRLPWSALQSWLRQSPRSARAELLARWFGLCGLLPETPPNAADLHREHAHWRQIWERLENTDRLSAPRRESRRPQGRPERLLVGWFHHLQRVTPLGLLLRQTLLQLSDQAFHTPDWEPWRKHAGFAQTAILPDQQLLGEQRQMLLWVNGLLPFFLAYARQHQEPELESLLYRLLLVLPPEPENRHTRFLRQRLFALEAPTFPLSNCSMQQGMLQLAKDFCHNFHQGCHRCELVTLLQEGTSQPLP
;
A
#
# COMPACT_ATOMS: atom_id res chain seq x y z
N MET A 1 17.10 -10.69 13.27
CA MET A 1 16.28 -9.55 12.80
C MET A 1 16.52 -9.24 11.34
N GLN A 2 17.76 -9.02 10.92
CA GLN A 2 18.10 -8.73 9.53
C GLN A 2 17.58 -9.80 8.55
N GLU A 3 17.83 -11.08 8.83
CA GLU A 3 17.32 -12.19 8.01
C GLU A 3 15.80 -12.16 7.84
N ALA A 4 15.06 -11.91 8.92
CA ALA A 4 13.60 -11.79 8.89
C ALA A 4 13.14 -10.58 8.05
N THR A 5 13.88 -9.47 8.09
CA THR A 5 13.62 -8.31 7.21
C THR A 5 13.81 -8.69 5.75
N GLU A 6 14.93 -9.33 5.43
CA GLU A 6 15.27 -9.72 4.06
C GLU A 6 14.25 -10.71 3.50
N GLN A 7 13.92 -11.73 4.29
CA GLN A 7 12.88 -12.72 3.98
C GLN A 7 11.53 -12.05 3.70
N ARG A 8 11.14 -11.04 4.49
CA ARG A 8 9.88 -10.33 4.26
C ARG A 8 9.86 -9.59 2.93
N LEU A 9 10.94 -8.90 2.58
CA LEU A 9 11.05 -8.20 1.31
C LEU A 9 11.00 -9.21 0.15
N GLN A 10 11.72 -10.33 0.27
CA GLN A 10 11.72 -11.41 -0.72
C GLN A 10 10.33 -12.03 -0.90
N GLN A 11 9.59 -12.28 0.19
CA GLN A 11 8.22 -12.81 0.11
C GLN A 11 7.26 -11.87 -0.60
N LYS A 12 7.42 -10.55 -0.44
CA LYS A 12 6.61 -9.56 -1.18
C LYS A 12 7.02 -9.45 -2.64
N MET A 13 8.29 -9.68 -2.95
CA MET A 13 8.86 -9.62 -4.28
C MET A 13 8.48 -10.86 -5.12
N LEU A 14 8.39 -12.03 -4.48
CA LEU A 14 8.19 -13.31 -5.17
C LEU A 14 6.98 -13.34 -6.14
N PRO A 15 5.77 -12.85 -5.79
CA PRO A 15 4.66 -12.81 -6.73
C PRO A 15 4.91 -11.91 -7.94
N ILE A 16 5.69 -10.83 -7.77
CA ILE A 16 6.09 -9.92 -8.86
C ILE A 16 7.06 -10.63 -9.79
N GLN A 17 8.06 -11.32 -9.23
CA GLN A 17 9.05 -12.07 -10.00
C GLN A 17 8.40 -13.23 -10.78
N GLN A 18 7.44 -13.93 -10.18
CA GLN A 18 6.70 -15.00 -10.85
C GLN A 18 5.91 -14.51 -12.07
N ALA A 19 5.38 -13.28 -12.01
CA ALA A 19 4.63 -12.69 -13.10
C ALA A 19 5.53 -11.97 -14.14
N TRP A 20 6.84 -11.84 -13.88
CA TRP A 20 7.74 -10.99 -14.66
C TRP A 20 7.76 -11.30 -16.16
N ASN A 21 7.75 -12.58 -16.53
CA ASN A 21 7.81 -13.01 -17.93
C ASN A 21 6.45 -12.98 -18.64
N THR A 22 5.38 -12.61 -17.95
CA THR A 22 3.99 -12.70 -18.45
C THR A 22 3.26 -11.35 -18.45
N ALA A 23 3.88 -10.31 -17.92
CA ALA A 23 3.30 -8.97 -17.86
C ALA A 23 4.38 -7.91 -17.96
N GLU A 24 4.02 -6.76 -18.54
CA GLU A 24 4.92 -5.61 -18.66
C GLU A 24 5.34 -5.08 -17.27
N PRO A 25 6.58 -4.58 -17.10
CA PRO A 25 7.05 -4.07 -15.81
C PRO A 25 6.17 -2.97 -15.20
N GLU A 26 5.65 -2.04 -16.02
CA GLU A 26 4.76 -0.98 -15.52
C GLU A 26 3.43 -1.54 -14.99
N GLU A 27 2.93 -2.62 -15.58
CA GLU A 27 1.71 -3.31 -15.13
C GLU A 27 1.95 -4.01 -13.78
N LEU A 28 3.12 -4.63 -13.60
CA LEU A 28 3.51 -5.25 -12.34
C LEU A 28 3.69 -4.21 -11.23
N LEU A 29 4.29 -3.07 -11.55
CA LEU A 29 4.45 -1.95 -10.63
C LEU A 29 3.09 -1.36 -10.23
N HIS A 30 2.19 -1.15 -11.19
CA HIS A 30 0.81 -0.72 -10.95
C HIS A 30 0.10 -1.66 -9.97
N ARG A 31 0.17 -2.97 -10.18
CA ARG A 31 -0.42 -3.98 -9.28
C ARG A 31 0.16 -3.93 -7.88
N ALA A 32 1.49 -3.83 -7.76
CA ALA A 32 2.18 -3.77 -6.48
C ALA A 32 1.79 -2.50 -5.70
N LEU A 33 1.72 -1.36 -6.38
CA LEU A 33 1.32 -0.08 -5.78
C LEU A 33 -0.13 -0.07 -5.32
N PHE A 34 -1.07 -0.61 -6.09
CA PHE A 34 -2.46 -0.71 -5.67
C PHE A 34 -2.64 -1.63 -4.45
N ALA A 35 -1.99 -2.79 -4.43
CA ALA A 35 -2.01 -3.69 -3.28
C ALA A 35 -1.45 -3.02 -2.01
N ALA A 36 -0.36 -2.26 -2.15
CA ALA A 36 0.25 -1.49 -1.08
C ALA A 36 -0.64 -0.32 -0.62
N LEU A 37 -1.26 0.40 -1.55
CA LEU A 37 -2.18 1.50 -1.29
C LEU A 37 -3.31 1.04 -0.36
N GLY A 38 -3.90 -0.12 -0.63
CA GLY A 38 -5.00 -0.69 0.15
C GLY A 38 -4.60 -1.29 1.51
N ALA A 39 -3.30 -1.41 1.81
CA ALA A 39 -2.87 -2.16 2.99
C ALA A 39 -3.33 -1.55 4.33
N PRO A 40 -3.64 -2.39 5.34
CA PRO A 40 -3.71 -3.85 5.29
C PRO A 40 -5.08 -4.41 4.84
N ASN A 41 -6.12 -3.60 4.87
CA ASN A 41 -7.51 -4.08 4.81
C ASN A 41 -8.06 -4.24 3.40
N TRP A 42 -7.61 -3.38 2.48
CA TRP A 42 -8.04 -3.28 1.09
C TRP A 42 -6.98 -3.80 0.11
N SER A 43 -5.89 -4.42 0.58
CA SER A 43 -4.83 -4.94 -0.30
C SER A 43 -5.33 -5.92 -1.35
N ALA A 44 -6.17 -6.89 -0.96
CA ALA A 44 -6.72 -7.87 -1.90
C ALA A 44 -7.71 -7.24 -2.89
N PRO A 45 -8.72 -6.47 -2.45
CA PRO A 45 -9.60 -5.76 -3.37
C PRO A 45 -8.85 -4.82 -4.33
N PHE A 46 -7.85 -4.07 -3.85
CA PHE A 46 -7.10 -3.15 -4.72
C PHE A 46 -6.15 -3.89 -5.67
N ALA A 47 -5.59 -5.03 -5.26
CA ALA A 47 -4.85 -5.90 -6.17
C ALA A 47 -5.78 -6.42 -7.30
N GLU A 48 -6.98 -6.86 -6.96
CA GLU A 48 -7.99 -7.27 -7.95
C GLU A 48 -8.42 -6.10 -8.85
N LEU A 49 -8.61 -4.90 -8.27
CA LEU A 49 -8.91 -3.67 -9.00
C LEU A 49 -7.85 -3.38 -10.06
N SER A 50 -6.57 -3.49 -9.70
CA SER A 50 -5.46 -3.25 -10.63
C SER A 50 -5.36 -4.28 -11.75
N GLN A 51 -5.83 -5.51 -11.54
CA GLN A 51 -5.91 -6.53 -12.58
C GLN A 51 -7.07 -6.28 -13.53
N ARG A 52 -8.24 -5.87 -13.01
CA ARG A 52 -9.41 -5.53 -13.83
C ARG A 52 -9.22 -4.25 -14.63
N LEU A 53 -8.48 -3.30 -14.07
CA LEU A 53 -8.13 -2.03 -14.70
C LEU A 53 -6.61 -1.96 -14.86
N PRO A 54 -6.06 -2.65 -15.88
CA PRO A 54 -4.63 -2.64 -16.12
C PRO A 54 -4.14 -1.22 -16.43
N TRP A 55 -2.85 -0.99 -16.23
CA TRP A 55 -2.19 0.29 -16.43
C TRP A 55 -2.44 0.86 -17.83
N SER A 56 -2.42 0.01 -18.86
CA SER A 56 -2.71 0.41 -20.25
C SER A 56 -4.11 1.04 -20.40
N ALA A 57 -5.12 0.52 -19.68
CA ALA A 57 -6.45 1.09 -19.65
C ALA A 57 -6.45 2.44 -18.92
N LEU A 58 -5.77 2.53 -17.77
CA LEU A 58 -5.65 3.79 -17.00
C LEU A 58 -5.00 4.90 -17.83
N GLN A 59 -3.93 4.60 -18.57
CA GLN A 59 -3.22 5.55 -19.42
C GLN A 59 -4.16 6.19 -20.46
N SER A 60 -5.08 5.41 -21.04
CA SER A 60 -6.03 5.94 -22.03
C SER A 60 -6.94 7.02 -21.45
N TRP A 61 -7.40 6.85 -20.20
CA TRP A 61 -8.24 7.83 -19.51
C TRP A 61 -7.42 9.00 -18.97
N LEU A 62 -6.21 8.74 -18.43
CA LEU A 62 -5.33 9.76 -17.88
C LEU A 62 -4.82 10.75 -18.94
N ARG A 63 -4.79 10.36 -20.22
CA ARG A 63 -4.49 11.26 -21.36
C ARG A 63 -5.62 12.25 -21.69
N GLN A 64 -6.82 12.03 -21.17
CA GLN A 64 -7.95 12.95 -21.37
C GLN A 64 -7.80 14.19 -20.47
N SER A 65 -8.74 15.14 -20.58
CA SER A 65 -8.75 16.30 -19.68
C SER A 65 -8.81 15.85 -18.21
N PRO A 66 -8.15 16.58 -17.27
CA PRO A 66 -8.09 16.15 -15.88
C PRO A 66 -9.45 15.89 -15.24
N ARG A 67 -10.47 16.68 -15.62
CA ARG A 67 -11.84 16.51 -15.17
C ARG A 67 -12.49 15.21 -15.69
N SER A 68 -12.29 14.90 -16.97
CA SER A 68 -12.83 13.67 -17.58
C SER A 68 -12.17 12.44 -16.98
N ALA A 69 -10.83 12.45 -16.88
CA ALA A 69 -10.06 11.38 -16.27
C ALA A 69 -10.51 11.11 -14.82
N ARG A 70 -10.73 12.18 -14.03
CA ARG A 70 -11.23 12.07 -12.65
C ARG A 70 -12.57 11.37 -12.58
N ALA A 71 -13.50 11.75 -13.45
CA ALA A 71 -14.83 11.18 -13.47
C ALA A 71 -14.83 9.70 -13.89
N GLU A 72 -14.15 9.36 -14.98
CA GLU A 72 -14.10 8.00 -15.51
C GLU A 72 -13.40 7.03 -14.55
N LEU A 73 -12.27 7.43 -13.97
CA LEU A 73 -11.49 6.57 -13.07
C LEU A 73 -12.18 6.37 -11.74
N LEU A 74 -12.62 7.44 -11.09
CA LEU A 74 -13.23 7.34 -9.76
C LEU A 74 -14.58 6.62 -9.81
N ALA A 75 -15.37 6.79 -10.88
CA ALA A 75 -16.59 6.02 -11.08
C ALA A 75 -16.33 4.51 -11.14
N ARG A 76 -15.32 4.08 -11.91
CA ARG A 76 -14.93 2.66 -12.01
C ARG A 76 -14.35 2.12 -10.71
N TRP A 77 -13.42 2.85 -10.10
CA TRP A 77 -12.79 2.42 -8.86
C TRP A 77 -13.80 2.32 -7.72
N PHE A 78 -14.67 3.31 -7.57
CA PHE A 78 -15.70 3.27 -6.53
C PHE A 78 -16.77 2.24 -6.81
N GLY A 79 -17.22 2.12 -8.07
CA GLY A 79 -18.21 1.11 -8.45
C GLY A 79 -17.73 -0.32 -8.20
N LEU A 80 -16.54 -0.68 -8.71
CA LEU A 80 -15.95 -2.00 -8.53
C LEU A 80 -15.69 -2.34 -7.06
N CYS A 81 -15.24 -1.35 -6.26
CA CYS A 81 -15.05 -1.52 -4.82
C CYS A 81 -16.36 -1.52 -4.02
N GLY A 82 -17.52 -1.28 -4.65
CA GLY A 82 -18.80 -1.16 -3.96
C GLY A 82 -18.91 0.07 -3.04
N LEU A 83 -18.19 1.15 -3.35
CA LEU A 83 -18.09 2.37 -2.56
C LEU A 83 -19.08 3.46 -2.99
N LEU A 84 -19.74 3.32 -4.14
CA LEU A 84 -20.82 4.22 -4.55
C LEU A 84 -22.10 3.86 -3.77
N PRO A 85 -22.60 4.73 -2.87
CA PRO A 85 -23.84 4.47 -2.15
C PRO A 85 -25.05 4.56 -3.08
N GLU A 86 -26.12 3.85 -2.72
CA GLU A 86 -27.37 3.92 -3.48
C GLU A 86 -28.04 5.29 -3.36
N THR A 87 -28.09 5.81 -2.13
CA THR A 87 -28.65 7.13 -1.83
C THR A 87 -27.58 8.22 -1.96
N PRO A 88 -27.95 9.42 -2.45
CA PRO A 88 -27.01 10.52 -2.55
C PRO A 88 -26.50 10.97 -1.17
N PRO A 89 -25.24 11.40 -1.07
CA PRO A 89 -24.70 11.95 0.17
C PRO A 89 -25.35 13.30 0.50
N ASN A 90 -25.45 13.62 1.79
CA ASN A 90 -26.02 14.89 2.27
C ASN A 90 -25.11 16.10 1.96
N ALA A 91 -23.80 15.89 1.86
CA ALA A 91 -22.84 16.95 1.57
C ALA A 91 -23.00 17.41 0.11
N ALA A 92 -23.32 18.69 -0.10
CA ALA A 92 -23.70 19.22 -1.42
C ALA A 92 -22.58 19.15 -2.48
N ASP A 93 -21.33 19.28 -2.04
CA ASP A 93 -20.13 19.10 -2.88
C ASP A 93 -19.98 17.65 -3.34
N LEU A 94 -20.14 16.68 -2.43
CA LEU A 94 -20.10 15.26 -2.77
C LEU A 94 -21.34 14.80 -3.55
N HIS A 95 -22.50 15.43 -3.36
CA HIS A 95 -23.74 15.06 -4.05
C HIS A 95 -23.58 15.15 -5.56
N ARG A 96 -23.01 16.26 -6.05
CA ARG A 96 -22.80 16.47 -7.49
C ARG A 96 -21.81 15.46 -8.07
N GLU A 97 -20.73 15.17 -7.34
CA GLU A 97 -19.75 14.17 -7.75
C GLU A 97 -20.34 12.76 -7.78
N HIS A 98 -21.07 12.40 -6.72
CA HIS A 98 -21.76 11.12 -6.60
C HIS A 98 -22.74 10.90 -7.75
N ALA A 99 -23.62 11.87 -8.03
CA ALA A 99 -24.59 11.77 -9.11
C ALA A 99 -23.90 11.56 -10.47
N HIS A 100 -22.82 12.30 -10.72
CA HIS A 100 -22.06 12.17 -11.96
C HIS A 100 -21.35 10.81 -12.08
N TRP A 101 -20.70 10.34 -11.02
CA TRP A 101 -20.01 9.05 -11.01
C TRP A 101 -20.96 7.86 -11.09
N ARG A 102 -22.12 7.94 -10.43
CA ARG A 102 -23.18 6.93 -10.58
C ARG A 102 -23.66 6.82 -12.03
N GLN A 103 -23.92 7.96 -12.67
CA GLN A 103 -24.35 7.99 -14.06
C GLN A 103 -23.32 7.34 -15.01
N ILE A 104 -22.02 7.54 -14.75
CA ILE A 104 -20.96 6.86 -15.50
C ILE A 104 -21.00 5.35 -15.20
N TRP A 105 -21.01 4.97 -13.92
CA TRP A 105 -20.99 3.58 -13.47
C TRP A 105 -22.15 2.75 -14.03
N GLU A 106 -23.36 3.28 -14.04
CA GLU A 106 -24.58 2.61 -14.53
C GLU A 106 -24.54 2.30 -16.03
N ARG A 107 -23.67 2.96 -16.79
CA ARG A 107 -23.50 2.73 -18.24
C ARG A 107 -22.42 1.70 -18.55
N LEU A 108 -21.65 1.27 -17.56
CA LEU A 108 -20.55 0.34 -17.78
C LEU A 108 -21.05 -1.11 -17.80
N GLU A 109 -20.40 -1.91 -18.63
CA GLU A 109 -20.54 -3.37 -18.65
C GLU A 109 -19.54 -4.00 -17.65
N ASN A 110 -19.77 -5.27 -17.26
CA ASN A 110 -18.90 -6.03 -16.35
C ASN A 110 -18.68 -5.37 -14.98
N THR A 111 -19.79 -5.02 -14.32
CA THR A 111 -19.81 -4.32 -13.02
C THR A 111 -19.78 -5.25 -11.81
N ASP A 112 -19.37 -6.51 -12.00
CA ASP A 112 -19.21 -7.47 -10.90
C ASP A 112 -18.34 -6.84 -9.81
N ARG A 113 -18.77 -6.92 -8.55
CA ARG A 113 -18.00 -6.33 -7.46
C ARG A 113 -16.72 -7.13 -7.23
N LEU A 114 -15.71 -6.43 -6.71
CA LEU A 114 -14.46 -7.05 -6.27
C LEU A 114 -14.67 -7.86 -5.00
N SER A 115 -13.65 -8.64 -4.64
CA SER A 115 -13.54 -9.30 -3.35
C SER A 115 -13.79 -8.35 -2.18
N ALA A 116 -14.41 -8.86 -1.11
CA ALA A 116 -14.68 -8.06 0.08
C ALA A 116 -13.39 -7.71 0.83
N PRO A 117 -13.28 -6.51 1.43
CA PRO A 117 -12.14 -6.16 2.26
C PRO A 117 -12.10 -7.03 3.51
N ARG A 118 -10.90 -7.23 4.08
CA ARG A 118 -10.75 -8.02 5.32
C ARG A 118 -11.55 -7.43 6.48
N ARG A 119 -11.52 -6.10 6.60
CA ARG A 119 -12.27 -5.28 7.57
C ARG A 119 -12.38 -3.86 7.05
N GLU A 120 -13.50 -3.18 7.29
CA GLU A 120 -13.57 -1.75 6.99
C GLU A 120 -12.63 -0.95 7.91
N SER A 121 -11.92 0.02 7.33
CA SER A 121 -11.13 0.97 8.13
C SER A 121 -12.07 1.89 8.89
N ARG A 122 -11.92 1.92 10.21
CA ARG A 122 -12.62 2.89 11.08
C ARG A 122 -11.94 4.25 11.11
N ARG A 123 -10.67 4.34 10.70
CA ARG A 123 -9.91 5.59 10.68
C ARG A 123 -10.23 6.36 9.40
N PRO A 124 -10.57 7.67 9.49
CA PRO A 124 -10.88 8.48 8.32
C PRO A 124 -9.78 8.44 7.25
N GLN A 125 -8.51 8.56 7.63
CA GLN A 125 -7.40 8.60 6.66
C GLN A 125 -7.18 7.28 5.91
N GLY A 126 -7.65 6.16 6.47
CA GLY A 126 -7.50 4.83 5.87
C GLY A 126 -8.70 4.37 5.05
N ARG A 127 -9.67 5.27 4.78
CA ARG A 127 -10.86 4.93 4.01
C ARG A 127 -10.51 4.82 2.52
N PRO A 128 -10.98 3.77 1.83
CA PRO A 128 -10.60 3.47 0.45
C PRO A 128 -10.97 4.60 -0.51
N GLU A 129 -12.06 5.34 -0.25
CA GLU A 129 -12.46 6.48 -1.06
C GLU A 129 -11.37 7.55 -1.12
N ARG A 130 -10.84 7.94 0.05
CA ARG A 130 -9.73 8.91 0.14
C ARG A 130 -8.46 8.38 -0.51
N LEU A 131 -8.15 7.10 -0.32
CA LEU A 131 -6.94 6.50 -0.88
C LEU A 131 -6.97 6.52 -2.40
N LEU A 132 -8.11 6.17 -3.00
CA LEU A 132 -8.30 6.16 -4.45
C LEU A 132 -8.30 7.58 -5.03
N VAL A 133 -8.97 8.55 -4.40
CA VAL A 133 -8.94 9.95 -4.87
C VAL A 133 -7.53 10.53 -4.77
N GLY A 134 -6.83 10.28 -3.67
CA GLY A 134 -5.44 10.71 -3.52
C GLY A 134 -4.52 10.05 -4.54
N TRP A 135 -4.73 8.76 -4.82
CA TRP A 135 -3.96 8.03 -5.82
C TRP A 135 -4.23 8.54 -7.24
N PHE A 136 -5.47 8.92 -7.56
CA PHE A 136 -5.80 9.58 -8.82
C PHE A 136 -4.95 10.84 -9.02
N HIS A 137 -4.88 11.72 -8.02
CA HIS A 137 -4.07 12.95 -8.10
C HIS A 137 -2.58 12.66 -8.29
N HIS A 138 -2.08 11.63 -7.61
CA HIS A 138 -0.70 11.16 -7.83
C HIS A 138 -0.50 10.72 -9.29
N LEU A 139 -1.36 9.84 -9.80
CA LEU A 139 -1.29 9.35 -11.18
C LEU A 139 -1.34 10.50 -12.20
N GLN A 140 -2.18 11.51 -12.00
CA GLN A 140 -2.23 12.66 -12.91
C GLN A 140 -0.91 13.41 -13.01
N ARG A 141 -0.14 13.47 -11.92
CA ARG A 141 1.16 14.16 -11.87
C ARG A 141 2.26 13.32 -12.50
N VAL A 142 2.24 12.00 -12.30
CA VAL A 142 3.30 11.10 -12.80
C VAL A 142 3.03 10.56 -14.20
N THR A 143 1.80 10.58 -14.70
CA THR A 143 1.48 10.04 -16.05
C THR A 143 2.23 10.74 -17.18
N PRO A 144 2.41 12.08 -17.22
CA PRO A 144 3.22 12.73 -18.25
C PRO A 144 4.67 12.24 -18.29
N LEU A 145 5.14 11.65 -17.20
CA LEU A 145 6.50 11.14 -17.02
C LEU A 145 6.57 9.62 -17.29
N GLY A 146 5.42 8.94 -17.38
CA GLY A 146 5.29 7.49 -17.39
C GLY A 146 5.54 6.87 -16.01
N LEU A 147 5.21 5.59 -15.84
CA LEU A 147 5.70 4.80 -14.69
C LEU A 147 7.13 4.32 -14.96
N LEU A 148 7.98 5.21 -15.48
CA LEU A 148 9.36 4.90 -15.78
C LEU A 148 10.06 4.52 -14.49
N LEU A 149 10.51 3.27 -14.42
CA LEU A 149 11.04 2.64 -13.21
C LEU A 149 12.08 3.52 -12.49
N ARG A 150 13.03 4.09 -13.24
CA ARG A 150 14.07 4.96 -12.69
C ARG A 150 13.53 6.27 -12.12
N GLN A 151 12.46 6.81 -12.70
CA GLN A 151 11.83 8.03 -12.23
C GLN A 151 10.92 7.77 -11.03
N THR A 152 10.23 6.63 -10.98
CA THR A 152 9.38 6.25 -9.83
C THR A 152 10.19 6.11 -8.55
N LEU A 153 11.41 5.58 -8.61
CA LEU A 153 12.36 5.56 -7.48
C LEU A 153 12.67 6.97 -6.93
N LEU A 154 12.64 8.00 -7.80
CA LEU A 154 12.96 9.38 -7.46
C LEU A 154 11.72 10.24 -7.15
N GLN A 155 10.54 9.83 -7.61
CA GLN A 155 9.32 10.66 -7.66
C GLN A 155 8.34 10.45 -6.50
N LEU A 156 8.82 9.98 -5.35
CA LEU A 156 7.99 9.86 -4.15
C LEU A 156 8.36 10.95 -3.15
N SER A 157 8.48 12.17 -3.67
CA SER A 157 8.50 13.38 -2.85
C SER A 157 7.07 13.77 -2.50
N ASP A 158 6.89 14.52 -1.41
CA ASP A 158 5.57 15.03 -1.02
C ASP A 158 4.87 15.82 -2.14
N GLN A 159 5.64 16.42 -3.05
CA GLN A 159 5.11 17.15 -4.20
C GLN A 159 4.35 16.24 -5.19
N ALA A 160 4.76 14.97 -5.31
CA ALA A 160 4.09 14.00 -6.17
C ALA A 160 2.78 13.47 -5.57
N PHE A 161 2.61 13.57 -4.25
CA PHE A 161 1.41 13.15 -3.53
C PHE A 161 0.49 14.33 -3.14
N HIS A 162 0.84 15.54 -3.59
CA HIS A 162 0.06 16.73 -3.30
C HIS A 162 -1.36 16.63 -3.87
N THR A 163 -2.34 16.74 -2.97
CA THR A 163 -3.76 16.88 -3.27
C THR A 163 -4.08 18.36 -3.49
N PRO A 164 -4.70 18.76 -4.61
CA PRO A 164 -5.08 20.15 -4.86
C PRO A 164 -6.03 20.72 -3.80
N ASP A 165 -5.94 22.01 -3.49
CA ASP A 165 -6.78 22.66 -2.46
C ASP A 165 -8.27 22.69 -2.81
N TRP A 166 -8.62 22.63 -4.09
CA TRP A 166 -10.00 22.59 -4.56
C TRP A 166 -10.67 21.22 -4.38
N GLU A 167 -9.92 20.18 -4.01
CA GLU A 167 -10.42 18.80 -3.91
C GLU A 167 -11.31 18.63 -2.65
N PRO A 168 -12.64 18.44 -2.79
CA PRO A 168 -13.55 18.33 -1.65
C PRO A 168 -13.18 17.18 -0.72
N TRP A 169 -12.65 16.08 -1.26
CA TRP A 169 -12.29 14.89 -0.49
C TRP A 169 -11.25 15.15 0.60
N ARG A 170 -10.52 16.27 0.56
CA ARG A 170 -9.60 16.67 1.65
C ARG A 170 -10.31 16.76 3.00
N LYS A 171 -11.58 17.17 3.00
CA LYS A 171 -12.43 17.36 4.18
C LYS A 171 -13.43 16.22 4.42
N HIS A 172 -13.46 15.21 3.55
CA HIS A 172 -14.41 14.08 3.64
C HIS A 172 -13.71 12.75 3.85
N ALA A 173 -14.30 11.88 4.66
CA ALA A 173 -13.77 10.54 4.86
C ALA A 173 -14.33 9.52 3.86
N GLY A 174 -15.61 9.67 3.51
CA GLY A 174 -16.40 8.71 2.73
C GLY A 174 -17.81 9.24 2.57
N PHE A 175 -18.58 8.71 1.62
CA PHE A 175 -19.92 9.23 1.32
C PHE A 175 -20.91 9.13 2.48
N ALA A 176 -20.77 8.09 3.31
CA ALA A 176 -21.66 7.83 4.44
C ALA A 176 -21.33 8.66 5.70
N GLN A 177 -20.19 9.37 5.72
CA GLN A 177 -19.77 10.12 6.90
C GLN A 177 -20.23 11.56 6.81
N THR A 178 -20.95 12.01 7.85
CA THR A 178 -21.49 13.38 7.93
C THR A 178 -20.52 14.37 8.55
N ALA A 179 -19.53 13.88 9.31
CA ALA A 179 -18.54 14.73 9.96
C ALA A 179 -17.50 15.24 8.96
N ILE A 180 -17.35 16.56 8.92
CA ILE A 180 -16.31 17.25 8.15
C ILE A 180 -14.98 17.10 8.89
N LEU A 181 -13.97 16.59 8.20
CA LEU A 181 -12.60 16.48 8.72
C LEU A 181 -11.87 17.82 8.61
N PRO A 182 -10.82 18.04 9.43
CA PRO A 182 -9.83 19.06 9.14
C PRO A 182 -9.28 18.90 7.73
N ASP A 183 -9.03 20.02 7.06
CA ASP A 183 -8.42 20.06 5.75
C ASP A 183 -7.03 19.43 5.80
N GLN A 184 -6.82 18.37 5.00
CA GLN A 184 -5.60 17.59 5.04
C GLN A 184 -5.38 16.85 3.71
N GLN A 185 -4.12 16.50 3.45
CA GLN A 185 -3.73 15.66 2.31
C GLN A 185 -4.47 14.31 2.32
N LEU A 186 -4.79 13.78 1.13
CA LEU A 186 -5.43 12.47 0.99
C LEU A 186 -4.45 11.33 1.24
N LEU A 187 -3.19 11.48 0.80
CA LEU A 187 -2.10 10.54 1.00
C LEU A 187 -0.99 11.20 1.82
N GLY A 188 -1.09 11.10 3.15
CA GLY A 188 -0.03 11.56 4.05
C GLY A 188 1.18 10.63 4.08
N GLU A 189 2.26 11.08 4.73
CA GLU A 189 3.56 10.39 4.83
C GLU A 189 3.45 8.90 5.18
N GLN A 190 2.58 8.55 6.14
CA GLN A 190 2.37 7.16 6.55
C GLN A 190 1.91 6.26 5.39
N ARG A 191 1.06 6.78 4.51
CA ARG A 191 0.57 6.04 3.34
C ARG A 191 1.63 5.97 2.25
N GLN A 192 2.40 7.04 2.06
CA GLN A 192 3.55 7.04 1.17
C GLN A 192 4.56 5.98 1.60
N MET A 193 4.84 5.85 2.90
CA MET A 193 5.75 4.83 3.42
C MET A 193 5.24 3.41 3.15
N LEU A 194 3.93 3.18 3.24
CA LEU A 194 3.34 1.90 2.86
C LEU A 194 3.56 1.56 1.40
N LEU A 195 3.42 2.53 0.49
CA LEU A 195 3.68 2.35 -0.95
C LEU A 195 5.14 1.97 -1.22
N TRP A 196 6.07 2.65 -0.57
CA TRP A 196 7.51 2.35 -0.63
C TRP A 196 7.81 0.91 -0.21
N VAL A 197 7.40 0.53 1.01
CA VAL A 197 7.85 -0.72 1.64
C VAL A 197 7.08 -1.94 1.15
N ASN A 198 5.84 -1.76 0.69
CA ASN A 198 4.97 -2.85 0.26
C ASN A 198 4.77 -2.93 -1.25
N GLY A 199 5.07 -1.86 -2.00
CA GLY A 199 4.93 -1.82 -3.46
C GLY A 199 6.27 -1.69 -4.16
N LEU A 200 6.99 -0.60 -3.90
CA LEU A 200 8.17 -0.22 -4.69
C LEU A 200 9.40 -1.05 -4.39
N LEU A 201 9.81 -1.16 -3.13
CA LEU A 201 11.00 -1.95 -2.79
C LEU A 201 10.89 -3.40 -3.26
N PRO A 202 9.75 -4.11 -3.07
CA PRO A 202 9.59 -5.46 -3.62
C PRO A 202 9.64 -5.48 -5.15
N PHE A 203 9.04 -4.51 -5.83
CA PHE A 203 9.08 -4.41 -7.29
C PHE A 203 10.53 -4.22 -7.80
N PHE A 204 11.27 -3.27 -7.23
CA PHE A 204 12.65 -3.02 -7.63
C PHE A 204 13.59 -4.16 -7.26
N LEU A 205 13.28 -4.94 -6.23
CA LEU A 205 14.04 -6.15 -5.93
C LEU A 205 13.82 -7.22 -7.02
N ALA A 206 12.58 -7.38 -7.51
CA ALA A 206 12.32 -8.26 -8.66
C ALA A 206 13.05 -7.75 -9.91
N TYR A 207 13.00 -6.44 -10.17
CA TYR A 207 13.71 -5.81 -11.27
C TYR A 207 15.23 -6.07 -11.20
N ALA A 208 15.85 -5.77 -10.05
CA ALA A 208 17.29 -5.94 -9.84
C ALA A 208 17.72 -7.39 -10.10
N ARG A 209 16.95 -8.36 -9.61
CA ARG A 209 17.25 -9.79 -9.81
C ARG A 209 17.06 -10.23 -11.25
N GLN A 210 16.02 -9.76 -11.92
CA GLN A 210 15.79 -10.09 -13.33
C GLN A 210 16.92 -9.54 -14.22
N HIS A 211 17.35 -8.31 -13.95
CA HIS A 211 18.36 -7.61 -14.74
C HIS A 211 19.79 -7.84 -14.25
N GLN A 212 19.98 -8.70 -13.24
CA GLN A 212 21.29 -9.01 -12.65
C GLN A 212 22.05 -7.75 -12.18
N GLU A 213 21.35 -6.85 -11.48
CA GLU A 213 21.90 -5.61 -10.91
C GLU A 213 22.14 -5.75 -9.39
N PRO A 214 23.26 -6.37 -8.95
CA PRO A 214 23.53 -6.63 -7.53
C PRO A 214 23.72 -5.34 -6.71
N GLU A 215 24.17 -4.24 -7.32
CA GLU A 215 24.31 -2.94 -6.65
C GLU A 215 22.95 -2.36 -6.27
N LEU A 216 21.94 -2.53 -7.15
CA LEU A 216 20.57 -2.10 -6.88
C LEU A 216 19.94 -2.96 -5.79
N GLU A 217 20.09 -4.29 -5.86
CA GLU A 217 19.61 -5.19 -4.80
C GLU A 217 20.19 -4.80 -3.43
N SER A 218 21.52 -4.59 -3.38
CA SER A 218 22.20 -4.14 -2.17
C SER A 218 21.70 -2.77 -1.67
N LEU A 219 21.42 -1.84 -2.59
CA LEU A 219 20.85 -0.53 -2.25
C LEU A 219 19.45 -0.67 -1.63
N LEU A 220 18.58 -1.52 -2.16
CA LEU A 220 17.22 -1.72 -1.67
C LEU A 220 17.21 -2.25 -0.23
N TYR A 221 18.11 -3.17 0.10
CA TYR A 221 18.28 -3.64 1.48
C TYR A 221 18.81 -2.53 2.41
N ARG A 222 19.78 -1.72 1.95
CA ARG A 222 20.25 -0.55 2.72
C ARG A 222 19.16 0.49 2.93
N LEU A 223 18.27 0.71 1.96
CA LEU A 223 17.15 1.63 2.09
C LEU A 223 16.24 1.24 3.27
N LEU A 224 15.98 -0.05 3.48
CA LEU A 224 15.20 -0.51 4.65
C LEU A 224 15.83 -0.12 6.00
N LEU A 225 17.16 0.05 6.06
CA LEU A 225 17.85 0.45 7.29
C LEU A 225 17.70 1.93 7.62
N VAL A 226 17.42 2.78 6.62
CA VAL A 226 17.35 4.25 6.78
C VAL A 226 15.93 4.80 6.67
N LEU A 227 15.02 4.08 6.00
CA LEU A 227 13.62 4.48 5.89
C LEU A 227 12.94 4.50 7.27
N PRO A 228 12.05 5.48 7.51
CA PRO A 228 11.32 5.52 8.77
C PRO A 228 10.40 4.31 8.91
N PRO A 229 10.06 3.91 10.15
CA PRO A 229 9.09 2.84 10.36
C PRO A 229 7.71 3.22 9.82
N GLU A 230 6.98 2.21 9.32
CA GLU A 230 5.55 2.28 9.09
C GLU A 230 4.80 2.52 10.43
N PRO A 231 3.52 2.97 10.41
CA PRO A 231 2.73 3.09 11.63
C PRO A 231 2.68 1.79 12.43
N GLU A 232 2.91 1.88 13.75
CA GLU A 232 2.80 0.72 14.63
C GLU A 232 1.42 0.04 14.50
N ASN A 233 1.42 -1.29 14.53
CA ASN A 233 0.22 -2.08 14.63
C ASN A 233 0.30 -3.03 15.83
N ARG A 234 -0.79 -3.76 16.09
CA ARG A 234 -0.88 -4.67 17.24
C ARG A 234 0.24 -5.72 17.24
N HIS A 235 0.69 -6.19 16.08
CA HIS A 235 1.71 -7.23 15.97
C HIS A 235 3.10 -6.66 16.27
N THR A 236 3.43 -5.48 15.73
CA THR A 236 4.71 -4.83 16.02
C THR A 236 4.81 -4.40 17.49
N ARG A 237 3.71 -3.90 18.06
CA ARG A 237 3.66 -3.57 19.49
C ARG A 237 3.82 -4.80 20.38
N PHE A 238 3.11 -5.88 20.04
CA PHE A 238 3.19 -7.14 20.76
C PHE A 238 4.61 -7.72 20.74
N LEU A 239 5.23 -7.78 19.55
CA LEU A 239 6.60 -8.29 19.45
C LEU A 239 7.64 -7.38 20.09
N ARG A 240 7.48 -6.05 19.98
CA ARG A 240 8.37 -5.12 20.65
C ARG A 240 8.39 -5.37 22.15
N GLN A 241 7.21 -5.54 22.75
CA GLN A 241 7.09 -5.89 24.17
C GLN A 241 7.70 -7.27 24.48
N ARG A 242 7.55 -8.26 23.61
CA ARG A 242 8.05 -9.62 23.87
C ARG A 242 9.56 -9.77 23.70
N LEU A 243 10.13 -9.15 22.68
CA LEU A 243 11.54 -9.29 22.32
C LEU A 243 12.44 -8.35 23.13
N PHE A 244 11.91 -7.19 23.56
CA PHE A 244 12.73 -6.13 24.17
C PHE A 244 12.25 -5.70 25.57
N ALA A 245 11.36 -6.47 26.21
CA ALA A 245 10.83 -6.15 27.55
C ALA A 245 11.90 -5.95 28.64
N LEU A 246 13.11 -6.50 28.47
CA LEU A 246 14.17 -6.48 29.48
C LEU A 246 15.22 -5.38 29.23
N GLU A 247 15.24 -4.73 28.04
CA GLU A 247 16.28 -3.76 27.64
C GLU A 247 15.74 -2.33 27.46
N ALA A 248 14.83 -1.94 28.35
CA ALA A 248 14.18 -0.63 28.45
C ALA A 248 12.90 -0.44 27.61
N PRO A 249 11.83 0.13 28.21
CA PRO A 249 10.53 0.36 27.56
C PRO A 249 10.57 1.32 26.35
N THR A 250 11.72 1.97 26.12
CA THR A 250 11.97 2.99 25.12
C THR A 250 12.74 2.53 23.89
N PHE A 251 13.08 1.23 23.71
CA PHE A 251 13.76 0.79 22.50
C PHE A 251 12.95 1.23 21.26
N PRO A 252 13.44 2.23 20.51
CA PRO A 252 12.67 2.79 19.42
C PRO A 252 12.63 1.74 18.31
N LEU A 253 11.51 1.62 17.62
CA LEU A 253 11.53 1.03 16.28
C LEU A 253 12.39 1.95 15.43
N SER A 254 13.69 1.65 15.39
CA SER A 254 14.72 2.58 14.92
C SER A 254 14.58 2.84 13.43
N ASN A 255 14.02 1.89 12.67
CA ASN A 255 13.82 2.01 11.23
C ASN A 255 12.78 1.00 10.70
N CYS A 256 12.47 1.17 9.42
CA CYS A 256 11.63 0.28 8.64
C CYS A 256 12.08 -1.19 8.72
N SER A 257 13.38 -1.46 8.63
CA SER A 257 13.96 -2.81 8.70
C SER A 257 13.52 -3.53 9.97
N MET A 258 13.75 -2.94 11.15
CA MET A 258 13.36 -3.53 12.43
C MET A 258 11.87 -3.90 12.44
N GLN A 259 11.02 -3.03 11.92
CA GLN A 259 9.59 -3.27 11.86
C GLN A 259 9.20 -4.37 10.87
N GLN A 260 9.82 -4.40 9.69
CA GLN A 260 9.60 -5.47 8.70
C GLN A 260 10.02 -6.82 9.28
N GLY A 261 11.21 -6.91 9.90
CA GLY A 261 11.67 -8.13 10.55
C GLY A 261 10.71 -8.61 11.63
N MET A 262 10.18 -7.71 12.46
CA MET A 262 9.19 -8.08 13.48
C MET A 262 7.90 -8.58 12.83
N LEU A 263 7.40 -7.91 11.80
CA LEU A 263 6.21 -8.38 11.10
C LEU A 263 6.41 -9.78 10.49
N GLN A 264 7.62 -10.11 10.06
CA GLN A 264 7.97 -11.44 9.58
C GLN A 264 8.04 -12.47 10.70
N LEU A 265 8.72 -12.16 11.81
CA LEU A 265 8.74 -13.04 12.98
C LEU A 265 7.33 -13.29 13.54
N ALA A 266 6.49 -12.25 13.54
CA ALA A 266 5.09 -12.40 13.91
C ALA A 266 4.41 -13.37 12.95
N LYS A 267 4.60 -13.17 11.64
CA LYS A 267 4.08 -14.01 10.55
C LYS A 267 4.48 -15.49 10.67
N ASP A 268 5.71 -15.75 11.10
CA ASP A 268 6.24 -17.12 11.08
C ASP A 268 5.97 -17.85 12.40
N PHE A 269 6.00 -17.13 13.54
CA PHE A 269 5.99 -17.78 14.86
C PHE A 269 4.78 -17.45 15.75
N CYS A 270 4.07 -16.34 15.51
CA CYS A 270 3.00 -15.87 16.41
C CYS A 270 1.57 -16.23 15.94
N HIS A 271 1.42 -17.32 15.17
CA HIS A 271 0.14 -17.71 14.55
C HIS A 271 -0.66 -18.68 15.42
N ASN A 272 0.04 -19.49 16.22
CA ASN A 272 -0.54 -20.55 17.02
C ASN A 272 -0.61 -20.17 18.50
N PHE A 273 -1.74 -19.61 18.92
CA PHE A 273 -2.00 -19.28 20.33
C PHE A 273 -1.79 -20.48 21.27
N HIS A 274 -2.10 -21.69 20.80
CA HIS A 274 -2.05 -22.92 21.60
C HIS A 274 -0.65 -23.42 21.94
N GLN A 275 0.37 -23.12 21.13
CA GLN A 275 1.75 -23.54 21.44
C GLN A 275 2.35 -22.67 22.56
N GLY A 276 1.92 -21.40 22.66
CA GLY A 276 2.47 -20.42 23.58
C GLY A 276 3.97 -20.15 23.35
N CYS A 277 4.51 -19.09 23.97
CA CYS A 277 5.92 -18.71 23.75
C CYS A 277 6.93 -19.76 24.26
N HIS A 278 6.56 -20.58 25.24
CA HIS A 278 7.44 -21.57 25.87
C HIS A 278 7.87 -22.74 24.95
N ARG A 279 7.09 -23.03 23.90
CA ARG A 279 7.38 -24.04 22.88
C ARG A 279 7.52 -23.40 21.50
N CYS A 280 7.84 -22.11 21.46
CA CYS A 280 8.02 -21.38 20.22
C CYS A 280 9.36 -21.78 19.60
N GLU A 281 9.33 -22.25 18.35
CA GLU A 281 10.54 -22.63 17.59
C GLU A 281 11.54 -21.48 17.46
N LEU A 282 11.09 -20.22 17.50
CA LEU A 282 11.97 -19.05 17.54
C LEU A 282 12.93 -19.09 18.73
N VAL A 283 12.49 -19.58 19.89
CA VAL A 283 13.36 -19.67 21.09
C VAL A 283 14.47 -20.70 20.85
N THR A 284 14.12 -21.85 20.27
CA THR A 284 15.10 -22.89 19.91
C THR A 284 16.11 -22.35 18.90
N LEU A 285 15.66 -21.69 17.84
CA LEU A 285 16.54 -21.10 16.82
C LEU A 285 17.49 -20.04 17.41
N LEU A 286 17.01 -19.21 18.34
CA LEU A 286 17.86 -18.22 19.02
C LEU A 286 18.92 -18.90 19.90
N GLN A 287 18.57 -19.97 20.60
CA GLN A 287 19.52 -20.73 21.44
C GLN A 287 20.60 -21.43 20.61
N GLU A 288 20.20 -22.04 19.49
CA GLU A 288 21.12 -22.69 18.54
C GLU A 288 22.04 -21.67 17.85
N GLY A 289 21.50 -20.52 17.44
CA GLY A 289 22.27 -19.43 16.83
C GLY A 289 23.29 -18.79 17.77
N THR A 290 23.00 -18.72 19.08
CA THR A 290 24.00 -18.27 20.08
C THR A 290 25.10 -19.29 20.38
N SER A 291 24.93 -20.54 19.93
CA SER A 291 25.88 -21.63 20.18
C SER A 291 26.92 -21.79 19.05
N GLN A 292 26.75 -21.09 17.93
CA GLN A 292 27.79 -20.97 16.90
C GLN A 292 28.61 -19.70 17.16
N PRO A 293 29.95 -19.79 17.36
CA PRO A 293 30.77 -18.60 17.44
C PRO A 293 30.71 -17.87 16.09
N LEU A 294 30.48 -16.56 16.13
CA LEU A 294 30.57 -15.69 14.97
C LEU A 294 31.98 -15.82 14.34
N PRO A 295 32.09 -16.04 13.03
CA PRO A 295 33.38 -15.96 12.32
C PRO A 295 33.95 -14.53 12.33
#